data_AF-A0A5M4AE28-F1
#
_entry.id   AF-A0A5M4AE28-F1
#
_cell.length_a   1.000
_cell.length_b   1.000
_cell.length_c   1.000
_cell.angle_alpha   90.00
_cell.angle_beta   90.00
_cell.angle_gamma   90.00
#
_symmetry.space_group_name_H-M   'P 1'
#
loop_
_entity.id
_entity.type
_entity.pdbx_description
1 polymer ?
#
loop_
_entity_poly.entity_id
_entity_poly.type
_entity_poly.pdbx_seq_one_letter_code
_entity_poly.pdbx_strand_id
1 'polypeptide(L)'
;MEEYLNMVSYQSEIVVEADVAKKLKSLLVALAGIVWVNFSKKLVEIEYNPYEISEETIKENLSEQGFSFSHQKKGIFSGWINRLAKSNKANLGNKRLDCCDMNH
;
A
#
# COMPACT_ATOMS: atom_id res chain seq x y z
N MET A 1 21.27 11.70 7.83
CA MET A 1 19.82 11.62 7.59
C MET A 1 19.49 10.16 7.79
N GLU A 2 18.77 9.81 8.86
CA GLU A 2 18.41 8.41 9.10
C GLU A 2 17.46 7.98 7.99
N GLU A 3 17.84 6.97 7.21
CA GLU A 3 16.97 6.38 6.20
C GLU A 3 15.85 5.65 6.93
N TYR A 4 14.68 6.28 7.01
CA TYR A 4 13.51 5.72 7.68
C TYR A 4 12.89 4.67 6.76
N LEU A 5 13.31 3.41 6.93
CA LEU A 5 12.81 2.28 6.15
C LEU A 5 11.69 1.57 6.93
N ASN A 6 10.60 1.27 6.22
CA ASN A 6 9.50 0.47 6.74
C ASN A 6 9.50 -0.91 6.10
N MET A 7 9.12 -1.91 6.89
CA MET A 7 8.96 -3.28 6.43
C MET A 7 7.49 -3.67 6.47
N VAL A 8 6.97 -4.21 5.36
CA VAL A 8 5.62 -4.80 5.27
C VAL A 8 5.72 -6.25 4.85
N SER A 9 4.82 -7.07 5.36
CA SER A 9 4.72 -8.48 5.00
C SER A 9 3.31 -8.83 4.53
N TYR A 10 3.26 -9.57 3.43
CA TYR A 10 2.05 -10.02 2.79
C TYR A 10 2.07 -11.54 2.68
N GLN A 11 0.96 -12.18 3.03
CA GLN A 11 0.80 -13.62 2.89
C GLN A 11 -0.09 -13.92 1.69
N SER A 12 0.42 -14.69 0.73
CA SER A 12 -0.38 -15.23 -0.36
C SER A 12 -1.15 -16.47 0.10
N GLU A 13 -2.36 -16.62 -0.43
CA GLU A 13 -3.16 -17.85 -0.26
C GLU A 13 -2.50 -19.03 -1.00
N ILE A 14 -1.81 -18.73 -2.11
CA ILE A 14 -1.20 -19.70 -3.02
C ILE A 14 0.32 -19.67 -2.85
N VAL A 15 0.99 -20.81 -3.12
CA VAL A 15 2.45 -20.83 -3.20
C VAL A 15 2.88 -20.08 -4.46
N VAL A 16 3.69 -19.04 -4.30
CA VAL A 16 4.25 -18.31 -5.42
C VAL A 16 5.39 -19.16 -6.02
N GLU A 17 5.24 -19.55 -7.28
CA GLU A 17 6.28 -20.28 -8.00
C GLU A 17 7.56 -19.44 -8.15
N ALA A 18 8.72 -20.09 -8.19
CA ALA A 18 10.01 -19.38 -8.19
C ALA A 18 10.21 -18.46 -9.41
N ASP A 19 9.71 -18.85 -10.59
CA ASP A 19 9.80 -18.03 -11.81
C ASP A 19 8.96 -16.74 -11.69
N VAL A 20 7.74 -16.91 -11.16
CA VAL A 20 6.82 -15.81 -10.88
C VAL A 20 7.40 -14.86 -9.83
N ALA A 21 7.93 -15.41 -8.73
CA ALA A 21 8.56 -14.62 -7.67
C ALA A 21 9.73 -13.76 -8.20
N LYS A 22 10.53 -14.29 -9.14
CA LYS A 22 11.61 -13.53 -9.78
C LYS A 22 11.08 -12.36 -10.62
N LYS A 23 10.01 -12.59 -11.40
CA LYS A 23 9.38 -11.52 -12.19
C LYS A 23 8.81 -10.44 -11.30
N LEU A 24 8.05 -10.81 -10.27
CA LEU A 24 7.49 -9.88 -9.29
C LEU A 24 8.58 -9.09 -8.56
N LYS A 25 9.66 -9.76 -8.13
CA LYS A 25 10.81 -9.09 -7.51
C LYS A 25 11.40 -8.04 -8.44
N SER A 26 11.57 -8.36 -9.71
CA SER A 26 12.15 -7.43 -10.69
C SER A 26 11.24 -6.22 -10.93
N LEU A 27 9.93 -6.42 -10.94
CA LEU A 27 8.95 -5.33 -11.06
C LEU A 27 8.93 -4.42 -9.83
N LEU A 28 8.92 -5.02 -8.63
CA LEU A 28 8.88 -4.26 -7.37
C LEU A 28 10.18 -3.48 -7.14
N VAL A 29 11.34 -4.09 -7.39
CA VAL A 29 12.63 -3.40 -7.26
C VAL A 29 12.78 -2.24 -8.28
N ALA A 30 12.01 -2.25 -9.37
CA ALA A 30 11.96 -1.13 -10.31
C ALA A 30 11.13 0.06 -9.80
N LEU A 31 10.33 -0.10 -8.74
CA LEU A 31 9.56 1.00 -8.14
C LEU A 31 10.48 1.86 -7.29
N ALA A 32 10.42 3.18 -7.51
CA ALA A 32 11.11 4.15 -6.67
C ALA A 32 10.64 4.00 -5.20
N GLY A 33 11.60 3.97 -4.28
CA GLY A 33 11.34 3.77 -2.86
C GLY A 33 11.31 2.32 -2.39
N ILE A 34 11.42 1.30 -3.24
CA ILE A 34 11.59 -0.08 -2.78
C ILE A 34 13.09 -0.40 -2.63
N VAL A 35 13.49 -0.81 -1.43
CA VAL A 35 14.88 -1.10 -1.08
C VAL A 35 15.17 -2.59 -1.16
N TRP A 36 14.26 -3.41 -0.63
CA TRP A 36 14.46 -4.84 -0.58
C TRP A 36 13.15 -5.61 -0.71
N VAL A 37 13.21 -6.76 -1.39
CA VAL A 37 12.08 -7.64 -1.61
C VAL A 37 12.51 -9.09 -1.46
N ASN A 38 11.80 -9.83 -0.61
CA ASN A 38 11.98 -11.25 -0.38
C ASN A 38 10.69 -12.02 -0.58
N PHE A 39 10.80 -13.15 -1.27
CA PHE A 39 9.70 -14.08 -1.52
C PHE A 39 10.05 -15.42 -0.86
N SER A 40 9.26 -15.82 0.12
CA SER A 40 9.41 -17.08 0.84
C SER A 40 8.12 -17.90 0.78
N LYS A 41 7.99 -18.74 -0.26
CA LYS A 41 6.84 -19.62 -0.54
C LYS A 41 5.49 -18.87 -0.60
N LYS A 42 4.90 -18.60 0.57
CA LYS A 42 3.62 -17.91 0.74
C LYS A 42 3.77 -16.53 1.37
N LEU A 43 4.99 -16.10 1.70
CA LEU A 43 5.26 -14.82 2.33
C LEU A 43 6.03 -13.92 1.38
N VAL A 44 5.65 -12.65 1.33
CA VAL A 44 6.35 -11.58 0.63
C VAL A 44 6.70 -10.52 1.65
N GLU A 45 7.98 -10.19 1.74
CA GLU A 45 8.49 -9.16 2.63
C GLU A 45 9.09 -8.05 1.78
N ILE A 46 8.69 -6.81 2.07
CA ILE A 46 9.09 -5.65 1.30
C ILE A 46 9.56 -4.58 2.27
N GLU A 47 10.81 -4.16 2.10
CA GLU A 47 11.39 -3.00 2.75
C GLU A 47 11.32 -1.81 1.78
N TYR A 48 10.74 -0.71 2.25
CA TYR A 48 10.49 0.46 1.43
C TYR A 48 10.65 1.76 2.21
N ASN A 49 10.90 2.83 1.47
CA ASN A 49 10.92 4.20 1.96
C ASN A 49 9.50 4.80 1.89
N PRO A 50 8.82 5.04 3.03
CA PRO A 50 7.47 5.59 3.06
C PRO A 50 7.37 7.03 2.55
N TYR A 51 8.49 7.73 2.39
CA TYR A 51 8.52 9.06 1.76
C TYR A 51 8.46 9.01 0.22
N GLU A 52 8.79 7.86 -0.37
CA GLU A 52 8.81 7.67 -1.83
C GLU A 52 7.66 6.79 -2.33
N ILE A 53 7.25 5.78 -1.55
CA ILE A 53 6.17 4.87 -1.93
C ILE A 53 5.30 4.51 -0.72
N SER A 54 3.99 4.40 -0.96
CA SER A 54 3.03 4.02 0.07
C SER A 54 2.78 2.51 0.09
N GLU A 55 2.43 1.97 1.26
CA GLU A 55 1.98 0.57 1.40
C GLU A 55 0.79 0.24 0.48
N GLU A 56 -0.10 1.20 0.24
CA GLU A 56 -1.25 1.04 -0.65
C GLU A 56 -0.81 0.81 -2.09
N THR A 57 0.13 1.63 -2.57
CA THR A 57 0.72 1.49 -3.91
C THR A 57 1.40 0.14 -4.09
N ILE A 58 2.14 -0.33 -3.08
CA ILE A 58 2.77 -1.66 -3.10
C ILE A 58 1.70 -2.75 -3.22
N LYS A 59 0.61 -2.64 -2.45
CA LYS A 59 -0.50 -3.60 -2.46
C LYS A 59 -1.25 -3.60 -3.80
N GLU A 60 -1.51 -2.45 -4.38
CA GLU A 60 -2.16 -2.32 -5.70
C GLU A 60 -1.32 -3.01 -6.77
N ASN A 61 -0.02 -2.71 -6.82
CA ASN A 61 0.92 -3.36 -7.75
C ASN A 61 0.93 -4.88 -7.59
N LEU A 62 0.92 -5.38 -6.36
CA LEU A 62 0.85 -6.82 -6.09
C LEU A 62 -0.49 -7.45 -6.54
N SER A 63 -1.59 -6.71 -6.41
CA SER A 63 -2.94 -7.18 -6.76
C SER A 63 -3.16 -7.20 -8.28
N GLU A 64 -2.63 -6.21 -9.01
CA GLU A 64 -2.69 -6.14 -10.48
C GLU A 64 -1.99 -7.33 -11.16
N GLN A 65 -1.01 -7.93 -10.48
CA GLN A 65 -0.30 -9.11 -10.98
C GLN A 65 -1.08 -10.42 -10.77
N GLY A 66 -2.34 -10.36 -10.32
CA GLY A 66 -3.23 -11.51 -10.17
C GLY A 66 -3.00 -12.33 -8.91
N PHE A 67 -2.29 -11.78 -7.92
CA PHE A 67 -2.05 -12.44 -6.65
C PHE A 67 -2.93 -11.85 -5.55
N SER A 68 -3.79 -12.70 -4.98
CA SER A 68 -4.52 -12.39 -3.75
C SER A 68 -3.57 -12.51 -2.56
N PHE A 69 -3.01 -11.37 -2.16
CA PHE A 69 -2.21 -11.27 -0.94
C PHE A 69 -3.07 -10.77 0.23
N SER A 70 -3.17 -11.58 1.28
CA SER A 70 -3.72 -11.17 2.57
C SER A 70 -2.63 -10.47 3.38
N HIS A 71 -2.90 -9.24 3.79
CA HIS A 71 -1.95 -8.44 4.56
C HIS A 71 -1.81 -9.01 5.99
N GLN A 72 -0.62 -9.44 6.39
CA GLN A 72 -0.37 -9.82 7.78
C GLN A 72 -0.05 -8.57 8.60
N LYS A 73 -1.10 -7.82 8.96
CA LYS A 73 -0.95 -6.70 9.90
C LYS A 73 -0.67 -7.28 11.29
N LYS A 74 0.56 -7.15 11.78
CA LYS A 74 0.78 -7.04 13.23
C LYS A 74 0.20 -5.69 13.68
N GLY A 75 -1.09 -5.67 14.01
CA GLY A 75 -1.71 -4.62 14.84
C GLY A 75 -2.37 -3.42 14.14
N ILE A 76 -3.70 -3.37 14.27
CA ILE A 76 -4.55 -2.20 14.62
C ILE A 76 -4.65 -0.92 13.74
N PHE A 77 -4.28 -0.89 12.46
CA PHE A 77 -4.54 0.31 11.62
C PHE A 77 -5.30 0.03 10.32
N SER A 78 -6.50 -0.54 10.42
CA SER A 78 -7.48 -0.66 9.32
C SER A 78 -8.52 0.48 9.26
N GLY A 79 -8.58 1.35 10.28
CA GLY A 79 -9.62 2.38 10.40
C GLY A 79 -9.29 3.76 9.82
N TRP A 80 -8.02 4.09 9.60
CA TRP A 80 -7.62 5.46 9.22
C TRP A 80 -7.55 5.70 7.71
N ILE A 81 -7.30 4.67 6.91
CA ILE A 81 -7.05 4.83 5.46
C ILE A 81 -8.34 5.15 4.67
N ASN A 82 -9.51 4.72 5.16
CA ASN A 82 -10.80 5.08 4.55
C ASN A 82 -11.10 6.60 4.59
N ARG A 83 -10.33 7.40 5.36
CA ARG A 83 -10.47 8.86 5.38
C ARG A 83 -9.61 9.58 4.33
N LEU A 84 -8.55 8.98 3.81
CA LEU A 84 -7.70 9.62 2.79
C LEU A 84 -8.29 9.49 1.38
N ALA A 85 -8.84 8.33 1.01
CA ALA A 85 -9.56 8.16 -0.25
C ALA A 85 -10.81 9.06 -0.37
N LYS A 86 -11.40 9.46 0.77
CA LYS A 86 -12.56 10.37 0.79
C LYS A 86 -12.18 11.85 0.75
N SER A 87 -10.92 12.22 1.01
CA SER A 87 -10.48 13.61 1.10
C SER A 87 -9.98 14.20 -0.23
N ASN A 88 -9.40 13.39 -1.12
CA ASN A 88 -9.01 13.86 -2.47
C ASN A 88 -10.20 14.08 -3.41
N LYS A 89 -11.35 13.43 -3.13
CA LYS A 89 -12.59 13.64 -3.91
C LYS A 89 -13.34 14.93 -3.53
N ALA A 90 -12.99 15.57 -2.42
CA ALA A 90 -13.72 16.72 -1.88
C ALA A 90 -13.11 18.09 -2.26
N ASN A 91 -11.92 18.14 -2.87
CA ASN A 91 -11.19 19.41 -3.11
C ASN A 91 -11.06 19.81 -4.60
N LEU A 92 -11.76 19.13 -5.50
CA LEU A 92 -11.86 19.53 -6.92
C LEU A 92 -13.33 19.54 -7.34
N GLY A 93 -14.06 20.59 -6.95
CA GLY A 93 -15.41 20.79 -7.47
C GLY A 93 -16.29 21.73 -6.66
N ASN A 94 -16.05 23.04 -6.81
CA ASN A 94 -17.07 24.10 -6.84
C ASN A 94 -18.49 23.76 -6.32
N LYS A 95 -18.87 24.27 -5.15
CA LYS A 95 -19.97 25.26 -4.99
C LYS A 95 -20.36 25.47 -3.51
N ARG A 96 -20.29 26.76 -3.13
CA ARG A 96 -21.04 27.50 -2.09
C ARG A 96 -21.28 26.80 -0.75
N LEU A 97 -20.45 27.15 0.23
CA LEU A 97 -20.79 27.18 1.65
C LEU A 97 -21.88 28.26 1.86
N ASP A 98 -23.13 27.85 1.97
CA ASP A 98 -24.14 28.62 2.71
C ASP A 98 -24.13 28.10 4.16
N CYS A 99 -23.19 28.62 4.94
CA CYS A 99 -23.26 28.59 6.39
C CYS A 99 -24.29 29.63 6.81
N CYS A 100 -25.46 29.21 7.28
CA CYS A 100 -26.25 29.89 8.31
C CYS A 100 -27.51 29.07 8.61
N ASP A 101 -27.52 28.35 9.73
CA ASP A 101 -28.72 28.29 10.56
C ASP A 101 -28.33 27.96 12.01
N MET A 102 -27.97 29.01 12.74
CA MET A 102 -28.16 29.06 14.19
C MET A 102 -29.43 29.87 14.42
N ASN A 103 -30.51 29.26 14.91
CA ASN A 103 -31.09 29.63 16.20
C ASN A 103 -32.42 28.91 16.49
N HIS A 104 -32.56 28.64 17.80
CA HIS A 104 -33.77 28.53 18.60
C HIS A 104 -34.53 27.19 18.65
#